data_AF-A0A239G7C4-F1
#
_entry.id   AF-A0A239G7C4-F1
#
_cell.length_a   1.000
_cell.length_b   1.000
_cell.length_c   1.000
_cell.angle_alpha   90.00
_cell.angle_beta   90.00
_cell.angle_gamma   90.00
#
_symmetry.space_group_name_H-M   'P 1'
#
loop_
_entity.id
_entity.type
_entity.pdbx_description
1 polymer ?
#
loop_
_entity_poly.entity_id
_entity_poly.type
_entity_poly.pdbx_seq_one_letter_code
_entity_poly.pdbx_strand_id
1 'polypeptide(L)'
;MLCATLPPQAGPADRPWSYDAAQQLVDSAVPTVADFAAVEVSDATVSEQAAISGLPATGLAFRRGAFRAARGAAIPRAYEVGEISSLPARTPYHASLTDLRPHLVMNLRPQTGWLTRDPVRAPLLRITGTHSLLVMPLDVGGVVLGVAAFYRTTGSPAFSRADLVMAGTLARRAARLLDGARRRLVQNAAGRILQEALLAPQGARVSAIEDPRGHLPASAAPGAWVDVIPLPSARVALVTGSVRGQGLSAATAMSQLKAAVRALVLLDMSPGEVISRLHRPAATPVGDEADQCLIVVYDPVACRCTVACGGYAAADAAPTPGAADGYGPAPGEPEVTECDVPPGSVLVLSCGTDGIPAGARDAGQVTGLRVLPAEDAAAADPATVLDGLLRAAAPGTDPVLLAARTRCLDADDVATREVANDPAAVADARDWADRLLTEWKLPELAFTTTLVVSELVTNAIRYSTGPIRLRLIRDRVLVCEVSDSCSAAPHPRHASPSDQDGRGLAIVAQLTDAQGTRYTETGKTVWAEQLIAPPAAA
;
A
#
# COMPACT_ATOMS: atom_id res chain seq x y z
N MET A 1 21.56 19.72 -41.17
CA MET A 1 20.76 20.90 -40.76
C MET A 1 19.33 20.45 -40.55
N LEU A 2 18.97 20.07 -39.33
CA LEU A 2 17.60 19.88 -38.87
C LEU A 2 17.68 20.05 -37.35
N CYS A 3 17.32 21.24 -36.88
CA CYS A 3 17.23 21.58 -35.47
C CYS A 3 16.15 20.70 -34.82
N ALA A 4 16.56 19.77 -33.98
CA ALA A 4 15.64 19.11 -33.05
C ALA A 4 15.34 20.10 -31.92
N THR A 5 14.15 20.68 -31.98
CA THR A 5 13.52 21.44 -30.91
C THR A 5 13.48 20.61 -29.63
N LEU A 6 14.09 21.14 -28.57
CA LEU A 6 13.90 20.69 -27.19
C LEU A 6 12.39 20.57 -26.89
N PRO A 7 11.93 19.53 -26.17
CA PRO A 7 10.54 19.48 -25.73
C PRO A 7 10.24 20.67 -24.83
N PRO A 8 9.00 21.21 -24.86
CA PRO A 8 8.63 22.37 -24.07
C PRO A 8 8.75 22.03 -22.59
N GLN A 9 9.37 22.92 -21.81
CA GLN A 9 9.29 22.86 -20.36
C GLN A 9 7.82 22.86 -19.95
N ALA A 10 7.43 21.89 -19.12
CA ALA A 10 6.07 21.80 -18.59
C ALA A 10 5.70 23.15 -17.94
N GLY A 11 4.61 23.75 -18.43
CA GLY A 11 4.12 25.02 -17.93
C GLY A 11 3.61 24.92 -16.49
N PRO A 12 3.31 26.05 -15.84
CA PRO A 12 2.83 26.12 -14.45
C PRO A 12 1.52 25.35 -14.16
N ALA A 13 0.85 24.80 -15.17
CA ALA A 13 -0.40 24.04 -15.05
C ALA A 13 -0.22 22.54 -14.74
N ASP A 14 1.00 21.98 -14.86
CA ASP A 14 1.31 20.56 -14.62
C ASP A 14 1.96 20.31 -13.25
N ARG A 15 1.99 21.33 -12.38
CA ARG A 15 2.62 21.22 -11.06
C ARG A 15 1.68 20.49 -10.10
N PRO A 16 2.13 19.42 -9.40
CA PRO A 16 1.32 18.75 -8.40
C PRO A 16 0.78 19.74 -7.37
N TRP A 17 -0.52 19.66 -7.08
CA TRP A 17 -1.20 20.57 -6.15
C TRP A 17 -0.57 20.57 -4.74
N SER A 18 0.14 19.50 -4.36
CA SER A 18 0.94 19.42 -3.14
C SER A 18 2.11 20.40 -3.12
N TYR A 19 2.72 20.70 -4.27
CA TYR A 19 3.77 21.71 -4.37
C TYR A 19 3.21 23.14 -4.26
N ASP A 20 1.97 23.39 -4.71
CA ASP A 20 1.32 24.69 -4.49
C ASP A 20 1.01 24.91 -3.01
N ALA A 21 0.54 23.87 -2.31
CA ALA A 21 0.34 23.93 -0.86
C ALA A 21 1.66 24.19 -0.11
N ALA A 22 2.75 23.52 -0.52
CA ALA A 22 4.08 23.78 0.02
C ALA A 22 4.56 25.20 -0.31
N GLN A 23 4.28 25.71 -1.52
CA GLN A 23 4.64 27.05 -1.95
C GLN A 23 3.92 28.12 -1.11
N GLN A 24 2.62 27.95 -0.87
CA GLN A 24 1.85 28.87 -0.02
C GLN A 24 2.41 28.97 1.41
N LEU A 25 2.94 27.87 1.96
CA LEU A 25 3.60 27.89 3.27
C LEU A 25 4.85 28.75 3.26
N VAL A 26 5.78 28.51 2.32
CA VAL A 26 7.03 29.28 2.27
C VAL A 26 6.78 30.74 1.88
N ASP A 27 5.76 31.01 1.07
CA ASP A 27 5.33 32.35 0.68
C ASP A 27 4.77 33.16 1.86
N SER A 28 4.03 32.50 2.76
CA SER A 28 3.49 33.13 3.96
C SER A 28 4.55 33.28 5.06
N ALA A 29 5.53 32.37 5.10
CA ALA A 29 6.58 32.34 6.11
C ALA A 29 7.74 33.30 5.81
N VAL A 30 8.02 33.63 4.55
CA VAL A 30 9.18 34.45 4.17
C VAL A 30 8.73 35.80 3.60
N PRO A 31 9.12 36.94 4.19
CA PRO A 31 10.16 37.11 5.23
C PRO A 31 9.64 37.14 6.68
N THR A 32 8.33 36.95 6.90
CA THR A 32 7.67 37.21 8.19
C THR A 32 8.23 36.40 9.37
N VAL A 33 8.40 35.09 9.16
CA VAL A 33 8.85 34.12 10.17
C VAL A 33 10.33 33.81 10.01
N ALA A 34 10.82 33.73 8.77
CA ALA A 34 12.17 33.24 8.48
C ALA A 34 12.82 33.99 7.31
N ASP A 35 14.14 33.97 7.26
CA ASP A 35 14.90 34.60 6.17
C ASP A 35 14.85 33.73 4.91
N PHE A 36 14.83 32.41 5.10
CA PHE A 36 14.45 31.45 4.06
C PHE A 36 13.77 30.23 4.68
N ALA A 37 12.96 29.56 3.87
CA ALA A 37 12.21 28.39 4.27
C ALA A 37 12.19 27.36 3.13
N ALA A 38 12.11 26.10 3.52
CA ALA A 38 12.03 24.99 2.59
C ALA A 38 11.02 23.97 3.12
N VAL A 39 10.30 23.33 2.21
CA VAL A 39 9.34 22.28 2.54
C VAL A 39 9.70 21.03 1.75
N GLU A 40 9.82 19.93 2.47
CA GLU A 40 9.92 18.59 1.95
C GLU A 40 8.54 17.95 2.06
N VAL A 41 7.98 17.49 0.93
CA VAL A 41 6.70 16.78 0.92
C VAL A 41 6.95 15.29 0.74
N SER A 42 6.12 14.47 1.38
CA SER A 42 6.11 13.02 1.21
C SER A 42 5.68 12.68 -0.21
N ASP A 43 6.31 11.65 -0.80
CA ASP A 43 5.94 11.14 -2.13
C ASP A 43 4.47 10.68 -2.18
N ALA A 44 3.90 10.30 -1.02
CA ALA A 44 2.48 9.98 -0.86
C ALA A 44 1.53 11.15 -1.18
N THR A 45 2.04 12.39 -1.25
CA THR A 45 1.23 13.56 -1.61
C THR A 45 1.37 13.95 -3.09
N VAL A 46 2.18 13.22 -3.85
CA VAL A 46 2.55 13.52 -5.24
C VAL A 46 2.21 12.36 -6.17
N SER A 47 2.44 11.11 -5.71
CA SER A 47 2.23 9.89 -6.48
C SER A 47 1.04 9.10 -5.94
N GLU A 48 0.13 8.70 -6.83
CA GLU A 48 -0.98 7.80 -6.48
C GLU A 48 -0.46 6.50 -5.88
N GLN A 49 0.56 5.89 -6.50
CA GLN A 49 1.17 4.66 -6.01
C GLN A 49 1.70 4.80 -4.59
N ALA A 50 2.37 5.93 -4.28
CA ALA A 50 2.88 6.17 -2.93
C ALA A 50 1.77 6.57 -1.93
N ALA A 51 0.75 7.31 -2.38
CA ALA A 51 -0.41 7.71 -1.59
C ALA A 51 -1.18 6.49 -1.08
N ILE A 52 -1.25 5.49 -1.97
CA ILE A 52 -1.86 4.21 -1.76
C ILE A 52 -0.95 3.28 -0.97
N SER A 53 0.36 3.21 -1.24
CA SER A 53 1.26 2.24 -0.57
C SER A 53 1.45 2.51 0.93
N GLY A 54 1.16 3.73 1.42
CA GLY A 54 1.02 4.03 2.85
C GLY A 54 2.19 3.63 3.76
N LEU A 55 3.42 3.62 3.23
CA LEU A 55 4.62 3.21 3.96
C LEU A 55 4.75 3.94 5.31
N PRO A 56 5.21 3.24 6.37
CA PRO A 56 5.54 3.89 7.64
C PRO A 56 6.60 4.99 7.45
N ALA A 57 6.62 5.97 8.35
CA ALA A 57 7.43 7.19 8.22
C ALA A 57 8.94 6.95 7.97
N THR A 58 9.45 5.77 8.34
CA THR A 58 10.85 5.35 8.16
C THR A 58 11.19 4.90 6.73
N GLY A 59 10.21 4.66 5.85
CA GLY A 59 10.38 4.27 4.44
C GLY A 59 9.87 5.30 3.42
N LEU A 60 9.39 6.47 3.86
CA LEU A 60 8.87 7.51 2.97
C LEU A 60 10.00 8.24 2.24
N ALA A 61 9.92 8.29 0.91
CA ALA A 61 10.72 9.20 0.11
C ALA A 61 10.15 10.63 0.22
N PHE A 62 11.03 11.61 0.32
CA PHE A 62 10.66 13.02 0.38
C PHE A 62 11.17 13.77 -0.85
N ARG A 63 10.39 14.74 -1.32
CA ARG A 63 10.77 15.64 -2.42
C ARG A 63 10.72 17.07 -1.98
N ARG A 64 11.55 17.92 -2.57
CA ARG A 64 11.47 19.37 -2.38
C ARG A 64 10.14 19.88 -2.93
N GLY A 65 9.18 20.18 -2.06
CA GLY A 65 7.89 20.73 -2.49
C GLY A 65 7.98 22.23 -2.77
N ALA A 66 8.72 22.96 -1.93
CA ALA A 66 8.93 24.39 -2.10
C ALA A 66 10.21 24.89 -1.43
N PHE A 67 10.69 26.03 -1.90
CA PHE A 67 11.79 26.79 -1.33
C PHE A 67 11.56 28.28 -1.58
N ARG A 68 11.81 29.12 -0.58
CA ARG A 68 11.79 30.57 -0.73
C ARG A 68 12.83 31.23 0.15
N ALA A 69 13.49 32.25 -0.38
CA ALA A 69 14.41 33.12 0.33
C ALA A 69 13.90 34.57 0.26
N ALA A 70 14.27 35.38 1.26
CA ALA A 70 13.93 36.80 1.30
C ALA A 70 14.51 37.54 0.08
N ARG A 71 13.79 38.57 -0.39
CA ARG A 71 14.13 39.31 -1.61
C ARG A 71 15.52 39.94 -1.47
N GLY A 72 16.43 39.65 -2.40
CA GLY A 72 17.82 40.14 -2.39
C GLY A 72 18.84 39.19 -1.73
N ALA A 73 18.39 38.11 -1.09
CA ALA A 73 19.27 37.08 -0.55
C ALA A 73 19.60 36.04 -1.63
N ALA A 74 20.84 36.03 -2.11
CA ALA A 74 21.34 35.01 -3.03
C ALA A 74 21.67 33.71 -2.28
N ILE A 75 20.64 32.99 -1.85
CA ILE A 75 20.77 31.75 -1.07
C ILE A 75 20.78 30.55 -2.02
N PRO A 76 21.86 29.74 -2.05
CA PRO A 76 21.90 28.57 -2.90
C PRO A 76 20.93 27.49 -2.41
N ARG A 77 20.34 26.74 -3.34
CA ARG A 77 19.35 25.69 -3.06
C ARG A 77 20.06 24.37 -2.80
N ALA A 78 19.61 23.65 -1.78
CA ALA A 78 20.09 22.29 -1.48
C ALA A 78 19.56 21.25 -2.49
N TYR A 79 18.33 21.47 -2.95
CA TYR A 79 17.61 20.62 -3.88
C TYR A 79 16.69 21.50 -4.72
N GLU A 80 16.51 21.19 -5.99
CA GLU A 80 15.51 21.83 -6.84
C GLU A 80 14.10 21.34 -6.50
N VAL A 81 13.07 22.15 -6.78
CA VAL A 81 11.67 21.74 -6.57
C VAL A 81 11.37 20.48 -7.39
N GLY A 82 10.81 19.46 -6.74
CA GLY A 82 10.53 18.14 -7.30
C GLY A 82 11.66 17.11 -7.11
N GLU A 83 12.88 17.56 -6.80
CA GLU A 83 14.03 16.68 -6.56
C GLU A 83 13.87 15.90 -5.25
N ILE A 84 14.34 14.65 -5.25
CA ILE A 84 14.32 13.79 -4.06
C ILE A 84 15.31 14.37 -3.04
N SER A 85 14.79 14.65 -1.85
CA SER A 85 15.54 15.23 -0.75
C SER A 85 15.81 14.17 0.31
N SER A 86 17.07 13.86 0.56
CA SER A 86 17.47 12.99 1.67
C SER A 86 17.27 13.68 3.02
N LEU A 87 16.69 12.94 3.98
CA LEU A 87 16.50 13.35 5.38
C LEU A 87 17.23 12.36 6.31
N PRO A 88 18.56 12.49 6.48
CA PRO A 88 19.37 11.51 7.18
C PRO A 88 18.94 11.32 8.63
N ALA A 89 19.04 10.09 9.13
CA ALA A 89 18.75 9.77 10.52
C ALA A 89 19.61 10.61 11.49
N ARG A 90 19.08 10.85 12.69
CA ARG A 90 19.75 11.64 13.74
C ARG A 90 20.09 13.08 13.31
N THR A 91 19.25 13.67 12.47
CA THR A 91 19.19 15.11 12.18
C THR A 91 17.89 15.69 12.76
N PRO A 92 17.80 17.01 13.01
CA PRO A 92 16.55 17.63 13.48
C PRO A 92 15.36 17.40 12.53
N TYR A 93 15.62 17.30 11.23
CA TYR A 93 14.61 16.96 10.23
C TYR A 93 14.01 15.59 10.47
N HIS A 94 14.87 14.57 10.59
CA HIS A 94 14.42 13.20 10.82
C HIS A 94 13.78 13.04 12.21
N ALA A 95 14.33 13.68 13.25
CA ALA A 95 13.77 13.64 14.59
C ALA A 95 12.32 14.15 14.61
N SER A 96 12.05 15.28 13.94
CA SER A 96 10.71 15.85 13.81
C SER A 96 9.72 14.93 13.12
N LEU A 97 10.19 14.11 12.16
CA LEU A 97 9.36 13.10 11.50
C LEU A 97 9.09 11.88 12.38
N THR A 98 10.01 11.54 13.29
CA THR A 98 9.87 10.37 14.18
C THR A 98 8.98 10.68 15.38
N ASP A 99 9.19 11.82 16.04
CA ASP A 99 8.45 12.18 17.26
C ASP A 99 7.22 13.06 17.01
N LEU A 100 7.02 13.50 15.76
CA LEU A 100 5.95 14.40 15.33
C LEU A 100 5.91 15.68 16.16
N ARG A 101 7.07 16.19 16.58
CA ARG A 101 7.21 17.43 17.35
C ARG A 101 8.05 18.47 16.62
N PRO A 102 7.84 19.77 16.93
CA PRO A 102 8.74 20.84 16.49
C PRO A 102 10.12 20.72 17.12
N HIS A 103 11.18 20.93 16.33
CA HIS A 103 12.56 20.99 16.81
C HIS A 103 13.15 22.38 16.57
N LEU A 104 13.56 23.05 17.65
CA LEU A 104 14.18 24.37 17.62
C LEU A 104 15.67 24.26 17.97
N VAL A 105 16.53 24.71 17.06
CA VAL A 105 17.98 24.80 17.24
C VAL A 105 18.36 26.29 17.28
N MET A 106 18.59 26.83 18.47
CA MET A 106 18.85 28.27 18.66
C MET A 106 20.30 28.70 18.39
N ASN A 107 21.26 27.78 18.51
CA ASN A 107 22.70 28.07 18.40
C ASN A 107 23.37 27.09 17.44
N LEU A 108 23.03 27.19 16.16
CA LEU A 108 23.64 26.38 15.11
C LEU A 108 25.05 26.87 14.84
N ARG A 109 26.05 26.11 15.33
CA ARG A 109 27.47 26.36 15.05
C ARG A 109 27.96 25.48 13.89
N PRO A 110 29.00 25.89 13.15
CA PRO A 110 29.60 25.07 12.10
C PRO A 110 30.09 23.68 12.58
N GLN A 111 30.44 23.55 13.86
CA GLN A 111 30.89 22.28 14.46
C GLN A 111 29.74 21.42 15.02
N THR A 112 28.48 21.80 14.85
CA THR A 112 27.33 21.04 15.38
C THR A 112 27.33 19.62 14.81
N GLY A 113 27.42 18.60 15.67
CA GLY A 113 27.73 17.22 15.26
C GLY A 113 26.78 16.61 14.23
N TRP A 114 25.49 16.97 14.23
CA TRP A 114 24.54 16.43 13.25
C TRP A 114 24.78 16.95 11.82
N LEU A 115 25.44 18.11 11.64
CA LEU A 115 25.75 18.66 10.31
C LEU A 115 26.67 17.73 9.51
N THR A 116 27.48 16.91 10.17
CA THR A 116 28.33 15.90 9.50
C THR A 116 27.53 14.81 8.80
N ARG A 117 26.25 14.63 9.16
CA ARG A 117 25.35 13.61 8.60
C ARG A 117 24.53 14.12 7.41
N ASP A 118 24.51 15.42 7.15
CA ASP A 118 23.82 16.01 5.99
C ASP A 118 24.84 16.77 5.12
N PRO A 119 25.56 16.05 4.22
CA PRO A 119 26.59 16.66 3.39
C PRO A 119 26.04 17.66 2.37
N VAL A 120 24.74 17.61 2.07
CA VAL A 120 24.10 18.49 1.08
C VAL A 120 23.72 19.83 1.71
N ARG A 121 23.05 19.84 2.87
CA ARG A 121 22.63 21.09 3.53
C ARG A 121 23.74 21.74 4.33
N ALA A 122 24.67 20.98 4.91
CA ALA A 122 25.66 21.54 5.82
C ALA A 122 26.57 22.61 5.21
N PRO A 123 27.08 22.49 3.97
CA PRO A 123 27.84 23.56 3.32
C PRO A 123 27.01 24.83 3.14
N LEU A 124 25.75 24.69 2.77
CA LEU A 124 24.84 25.81 2.53
C LEU A 124 24.56 26.59 3.82
N LEU A 125 24.24 25.88 4.91
CA LEU A 125 24.01 26.50 6.22
C LEU A 125 25.22 27.29 6.74
N ARG A 126 26.44 26.85 6.38
CA ARG A 126 27.68 27.58 6.69
C ARG A 126 27.84 28.83 5.84
N ILE A 127 27.64 28.73 4.52
CA ILE A 127 27.78 29.85 3.58
C ILE A 127 26.74 30.95 3.87
N THR A 128 25.52 30.56 4.23
CA THR A 128 24.43 31.49 4.54
C THR A 128 24.52 32.09 5.94
N GLY A 129 25.51 31.68 6.76
CA GLY A 129 25.61 32.13 8.14
C GLY A 129 24.38 31.76 8.98
N THR A 130 23.76 30.61 8.72
CA THR A 130 22.58 30.19 9.47
C THR A 130 22.95 29.89 10.91
N HIS A 131 22.35 30.62 11.85
CA HIS A 131 22.61 30.46 13.28
C HIS A 131 21.43 29.90 14.05
N SER A 132 20.23 29.90 13.48
CA SER A 132 19.02 29.37 14.12
C SER A 132 18.12 28.66 13.11
N LEU A 133 17.62 27.48 13.49
CA LEU A 133 16.82 26.57 12.67
C LEU A 133 15.58 26.14 13.44
N LEU A 134 14.43 26.20 12.79
CA LEU A 134 13.17 25.67 13.29
C LEU A 134 12.63 24.64 12.30
N VAL A 135 12.38 23.42 12.78
CA VAL A 135 11.84 22.31 11.99
C VAL A 135 10.45 21.97 12.51
N MET A 136 9.49 21.84 11.59
CA MET A 136 8.08 21.55 11.88
C MET A 136 7.65 20.31 11.11
N PRO A 137 7.03 19.32 11.77
CA PRO A 137 6.41 18.22 11.07
C PRO A 137 5.14 18.73 10.37
N LEU A 138 4.87 18.18 9.18
CA LEU A 138 3.60 18.38 8.48
C LEU A 138 2.82 17.09 8.58
N ASP A 139 2.05 16.93 9.65
CA ASP A 139 1.26 15.73 9.90
C ASP A 139 -0.22 16.05 10.13
N VAL A 140 -1.08 15.06 9.85
CA VAL A 140 -2.51 15.11 10.19
C VAL A 140 -2.90 13.75 10.77
N GLY A 141 -3.27 13.75 12.06
CA GLY A 141 -3.70 12.54 12.76
C GLY A 141 -2.62 11.45 12.78
N GLY A 142 -1.36 11.83 13.05
CA GLY A 142 -0.22 10.92 13.10
C GLY A 142 0.37 10.52 11.74
N VAL A 143 -0.25 10.90 10.62
CA VAL A 143 0.29 10.61 9.29
C VAL A 143 1.21 11.73 8.82
N VAL A 144 2.46 11.37 8.56
CA VAL A 144 3.50 12.26 8.03
C VAL A 144 3.25 12.58 6.56
N LEU A 145 3.09 13.86 6.26
CA LEU A 145 2.88 14.39 4.91
C LEU A 145 4.09 15.19 4.41
N GLY A 146 5.00 15.55 5.32
CA GLY A 146 6.18 16.33 5.00
C GLY A 146 6.88 16.87 6.24
N VAL A 147 7.90 17.68 6.01
CA VAL A 147 8.58 18.49 7.02
C VAL A 147 8.82 19.90 6.44
N ALA A 148 8.66 20.92 7.28
CA ALA A 148 8.96 22.29 6.94
C ALA A 148 10.14 22.77 7.78
N ALA A 149 11.11 23.40 7.13
CA ALA A 149 12.31 23.93 7.77
C ALA A 149 12.43 25.42 7.52
N PHE A 150 12.64 26.16 8.60
CA PHE A 150 12.76 27.62 8.63
C PHE A 150 14.14 28.00 9.15
N TYR A 151 14.77 28.98 8.51
CA TYR A 151 16.16 29.31 8.76
C TYR A 151 16.32 30.81 9.02
N ARG A 152 17.15 31.13 10.02
CA ARG A 152 17.59 32.50 10.34
C ARG A 152 19.10 32.61 10.14
N THR A 153 19.52 33.69 9.50
CA THR A 153 20.88 34.00 9.07
C THR A 153 21.46 35.16 9.86
N THR A 154 22.77 35.41 9.69
CA THR A 154 23.46 36.57 10.25
C THR A 154 22.77 37.87 9.79
N GLY A 155 22.07 38.52 10.71
CA GLY A 155 21.27 39.73 10.43
C GLY A 155 19.87 39.70 11.04
N SER A 156 19.34 38.51 11.35
CA SER A 156 18.04 38.33 12.00
C SER A 156 18.19 37.72 13.40
N PRO A 157 17.29 38.02 14.36
CA PRO A 157 17.31 37.40 15.69
C PRO A 157 17.05 35.89 15.60
N ALA A 158 17.52 35.14 16.60
CA ALA A 158 17.21 33.72 16.74
C ALA A 158 15.70 33.51 16.95
N PHE A 159 15.19 32.34 16.55
CA PHE A 159 13.76 32.03 16.68
C PHE A 159 13.32 32.06 18.15
N SER A 160 12.21 32.76 18.39
CA SER A 160 11.54 32.84 19.68
C SER A 160 10.42 31.79 19.80
N ARG A 161 9.84 31.67 21.00
CA ARG A 161 8.62 30.86 21.20
C ARG A 161 7.42 31.40 20.41
N ALA A 162 7.35 32.71 20.17
CA ALA A 162 6.27 33.30 19.36
C ALA A 162 6.39 32.85 17.89
N ASP A 163 7.61 32.79 17.36
CA ASP A 163 7.87 32.29 16.01
C ASP A 163 7.49 30.81 15.87
N LEU A 164 7.72 30.00 16.92
CA LEU A 164 7.29 28.60 16.95
C LEU A 164 5.76 28.49 16.82
N VAL A 165 4.98 29.32 17.52
CA VAL A 165 3.52 29.33 17.42
C VAL A 165 3.05 29.73 16.01
N MET A 166 3.70 30.74 15.42
CA MET A 166 3.37 31.22 14.07
C MET A 166 3.70 30.17 13.00
N ALA A 167 4.93 29.64 13.03
CA ALA A 167 5.37 28.56 12.16
C ALA A 167 4.50 27.31 12.30
N GLY A 168 4.09 26.95 13.53
CA GLY A 168 3.20 25.83 13.79
C GLY A 168 1.80 26.03 13.20
N THR A 169 1.31 27.26 13.16
CA THR A 169 0.02 27.60 12.53
C THR A 169 0.09 27.47 11.01
N LEU A 170 1.18 27.94 10.39
CA LEU A 170 1.43 27.77 8.96
C LEU A 170 1.61 26.30 8.59
N ALA A 171 2.39 25.55 9.40
CA ALA A 171 2.62 24.13 9.23
C ALA A 171 1.31 23.32 9.28
N ARG A 172 0.46 23.52 10.29
CA ARG A 172 -0.85 22.86 10.38
C ARG A 172 -1.74 23.16 9.18
N ARG A 173 -1.76 24.41 8.69
CA ARG A 173 -2.53 24.78 7.50
C ARG A 173 -2.02 24.03 6.26
N ALA A 174 -0.72 24.00 6.04
CA ALA A 174 -0.12 23.28 4.93
C ALA A 174 -0.33 21.77 5.03
N ALA A 175 -0.20 21.19 6.23
CA ALA A 175 -0.45 19.77 6.48
C ALA A 175 -1.90 19.38 6.08
N ARG A 176 -2.90 20.19 6.44
CA ARG A 176 -4.30 19.95 6.00
C ARG A 176 -4.47 20.00 4.48
N LEU A 177 -3.80 20.93 3.80
CA LEU A 177 -3.83 21.01 2.34
C LEU A 177 -3.16 19.78 1.72
N LEU A 178 -1.97 19.40 2.18
CA LEU A 178 -1.26 18.20 1.73
C LEU A 178 -2.07 16.92 1.96
N ASP A 179 -2.77 16.81 3.10
CA ASP A 179 -3.64 15.66 3.39
C ASP A 179 -4.84 15.60 2.44
N GLY A 180 -5.40 16.76 2.07
CA GLY A 180 -6.42 16.85 1.03
C GLY A 180 -5.90 16.38 -0.34
N ALA A 181 -4.63 16.67 -0.66
CA ALA A 181 -3.99 16.24 -1.91
C ALA A 181 -3.86 14.72 -1.93
N ARG A 182 -3.31 14.15 -0.86
CA ARG A 182 -3.17 12.70 -0.67
C ARG A 182 -4.52 11.99 -0.73
N ARG A 183 -5.55 12.49 -0.03
CA ARG A 183 -6.90 11.91 -0.09
C ARG A 183 -7.46 11.88 -1.50
N ARG A 184 -7.27 12.95 -2.27
CA ARG A 184 -7.71 12.99 -3.68
C ARG A 184 -6.98 11.99 -4.55
N LEU A 185 -5.66 11.84 -4.38
CA LEU A 185 -4.89 10.83 -5.11
C LEU A 185 -5.41 9.42 -4.80
N VAL A 186 -5.68 9.12 -3.53
CA VAL A 186 -6.28 7.83 -3.13
C VAL A 186 -7.68 7.66 -3.72
N GLN A 187 -8.53 8.69 -3.67
CA GLN A 187 -9.89 8.65 -4.23
C GLN A 187 -9.89 8.45 -5.75
N ASN A 188 -9.04 9.19 -6.48
CA ASN A 188 -8.92 9.08 -7.93
C ASN A 188 -8.43 7.68 -8.33
N ALA A 189 -7.41 7.17 -7.64
CA ALA A 189 -6.90 5.84 -7.89
C ALA A 189 -7.96 4.77 -7.58
N ALA A 190 -8.67 4.87 -6.46
CA ALA A 190 -9.77 3.96 -6.13
C ALA A 190 -10.89 4.01 -7.16
N GLY A 191 -11.26 5.20 -7.63
CA GLY A 191 -12.25 5.38 -8.69
C GLY A 191 -11.82 4.76 -10.01
N ARG A 192 -10.55 4.95 -10.41
CA ARG A 192 -9.98 4.36 -11.62
C ARG A 192 -9.93 2.83 -11.52
N ILE A 193 -9.44 2.29 -10.41
CA ILE A 193 -9.40 0.84 -10.15
C ILE A 193 -10.81 0.25 -10.16
N LEU A 194 -11.78 0.94 -9.56
CA LEU A 194 -13.17 0.51 -9.57
C LEU A 194 -13.76 0.57 -10.98
N GLN A 195 -13.52 1.63 -11.74
CA GLN A 195 -13.97 1.76 -13.12
C GLN A 195 -13.37 0.67 -14.00
N GLU A 196 -12.07 0.42 -13.90
CA GLU A 196 -11.37 -0.68 -14.58
C GLU A 196 -11.95 -2.04 -14.18
N ALA A 197 -12.24 -2.26 -12.89
CA ALA A 197 -12.85 -3.50 -12.40
C ALA A 197 -14.33 -3.67 -12.79
N LEU A 198 -15.07 -2.58 -13.00
CA LEU A 198 -16.45 -2.59 -13.50
C LEU A 198 -16.52 -2.80 -15.01
N LEU A 199 -15.47 -2.38 -15.74
CA LEU A 199 -15.30 -2.59 -17.17
C LEU A 199 -14.65 -3.94 -17.49
N ALA A 200 -13.98 -4.56 -16.53
CA ALA A 200 -13.49 -5.93 -16.63
C ALA A 200 -14.67 -6.88 -16.86
N PRO A 201 -14.58 -7.84 -17.79
CA PRO A 201 -15.67 -8.77 -18.07
C PRO A 201 -16.18 -9.42 -16.78
N GLN A 202 -17.43 -9.13 -16.41
CA GLN A 202 -18.13 -9.83 -15.34
C GLN A 202 -18.22 -11.30 -15.72
N GLY A 203 -17.36 -12.12 -15.12
CA GLY A 203 -17.16 -13.51 -15.52
C GLY A 203 -15.70 -13.96 -15.57
N ALA A 204 -14.74 -13.18 -15.04
CA ALA A 204 -13.40 -13.67 -14.78
C ALA A 204 -13.51 -14.93 -13.90
N ARG A 205 -13.43 -16.11 -14.53
CA ARG A 205 -13.27 -17.38 -13.84
C ARG A 205 -12.02 -17.21 -12.97
N VAL A 206 -12.17 -17.42 -11.68
CA VAL A 206 -11.04 -17.48 -10.76
C VAL A 206 -10.48 -18.91 -10.84
N SER A 207 -9.17 -19.06 -11.06
CA SER A 207 -8.53 -20.37 -11.11
C SER A 207 -8.38 -21.00 -9.73
N ALA A 208 -8.17 -20.18 -8.69
CA ALA A 208 -8.01 -20.65 -7.31
C ALA A 208 -9.25 -21.29 -6.66
N ILE A 209 -10.45 -21.05 -7.19
CA ILE A 209 -11.69 -21.54 -6.56
C ILE A 209 -12.74 -21.99 -7.58
N GLU A 210 -13.65 -22.86 -7.15
CA GLU A 210 -14.82 -23.33 -7.90
C GLU A 210 -16.13 -23.01 -7.17
N ASP A 211 -17.16 -22.79 -7.98
CA ASP A 211 -18.56 -22.58 -7.58
C ASP A 211 -18.76 -21.66 -6.35
N PRO A 212 -18.31 -20.39 -6.41
CA PRO A 212 -18.55 -19.46 -5.31
C PRO A 212 -20.07 -19.20 -5.13
N ARG A 213 -20.57 -19.39 -3.90
CA ARG A 213 -21.97 -19.20 -3.50
C ARG A 213 -22.06 -18.20 -2.35
N GLY A 214 -22.88 -17.16 -2.50
CA GLY A 214 -23.13 -16.19 -1.44
C GLY A 214 -24.59 -16.21 -1.00
N HIS A 215 -24.83 -16.00 0.30
CA HIS A 215 -26.16 -15.74 0.88
C HIS A 215 -26.14 -14.39 1.60
N LEU A 216 -27.16 -13.58 1.32
CA LEU A 216 -27.38 -12.28 1.96
C LEU A 216 -28.70 -12.30 2.74
N PRO A 217 -28.76 -11.70 3.94
CA PRO A 217 -29.97 -11.70 4.74
C PRO A 217 -31.10 -10.92 4.08
N ALA A 218 -32.34 -11.40 4.20
CA ALA A 218 -33.51 -10.72 3.65
C ALA A 218 -33.79 -9.38 4.37
N SER A 219 -33.50 -9.30 5.67
CA SER A 219 -33.75 -8.13 6.53
C SER A 219 -32.60 -7.09 6.53
N ALA A 220 -31.39 -7.50 6.12
CA ALA A 220 -30.19 -6.66 6.07
C ALA A 220 -29.70 -6.39 4.63
N ALA A 221 -30.54 -6.69 3.63
CA ALA A 221 -30.22 -6.61 2.20
C ALA A 221 -29.57 -5.29 1.70
N PRO A 222 -29.83 -4.09 2.29
CA PRO A 222 -29.12 -2.89 1.88
C PRO A 222 -27.71 -2.78 2.45
N GLY A 223 -27.43 -3.33 3.64
CA GLY A 223 -26.19 -3.09 4.41
C GLY A 223 -25.17 -4.22 4.37
N ALA A 224 -25.54 -5.40 3.89
CA ALA A 224 -24.66 -6.57 3.80
C ALA A 224 -24.15 -6.80 2.38
N TRP A 225 -22.92 -7.31 2.24
CA TRP A 225 -22.39 -7.69 0.94
C TRP A 225 -21.42 -8.87 1.03
N VAL A 226 -21.28 -9.53 -0.13
CA VAL A 226 -20.21 -10.47 -0.43
C VAL A 226 -19.47 -10.00 -1.68
N ASP A 227 -18.19 -10.35 -1.79
CA ASP A 227 -17.40 -10.13 -2.99
C ASP A 227 -16.35 -11.24 -3.20
N VAL A 228 -16.03 -11.50 -4.47
CA VAL A 228 -14.99 -12.43 -4.90
C VAL A 228 -14.11 -11.67 -5.88
N ILE A 229 -12.87 -11.42 -5.48
CA ILE A 229 -11.96 -10.53 -6.20
C ILE A 229 -10.74 -11.33 -6.64
N PRO A 230 -10.53 -11.54 -7.96
CA PRO A 230 -9.32 -12.16 -8.46
C PRO A 230 -8.12 -11.26 -8.14
N LEU A 231 -7.03 -11.88 -7.69
CA LEU A 231 -5.79 -11.20 -7.32
C LEU A 231 -4.64 -11.66 -8.21
N PRO A 232 -3.58 -10.86 -8.30
CA PRO A 232 -2.35 -11.25 -8.99
C PRO A 232 -1.78 -12.57 -8.44
N SER A 233 -1.06 -13.28 -9.29
CA SER A 233 -0.43 -14.57 -8.95
C SER A 233 -1.45 -15.69 -8.71
N ALA A 234 -2.55 -15.68 -9.47
CA ALA A 234 -3.68 -16.61 -9.41
C ALA A 234 -4.43 -16.64 -8.07
N ARG A 235 -4.13 -15.73 -7.13
CA ARG A 235 -4.77 -15.67 -5.82
C ARG A 235 -6.21 -15.17 -5.92
N VAL A 236 -6.97 -15.30 -4.83
CA VAL A 236 -8.31 -14.73 -4.72
C VAL A 236 -8.56 -14.16 -3.34
N ALA A 237 -9.23 -13.01 -3.30
CA ALA A 237 -9.82 -12.47 -2.09
C ALA A 237 -11.32 -12.78 -2.03
N LEU A 238 -11.74 -13.39 -0.92
CA LEU A 238 -13.13 -13.62 -0.54
C LEU A 238 -13.47 -12.61 0.56
N VAL A 239 -14.54 -11.86 0.37
CA VAL A 239 -14.93 -10.78 1.29
C VAL A 239 -16.37 -10.96 1.72
N THR A 240 -16.62 -10.86 3.01
CA THR A 240 -17.96 -10.68 3.59
C THR A 240 -17.96 -9.46 4.48
N GLY A 241 -19.09 -8.76 4.55
CA GLY A 241 -19.22 -7.66 5.48
C GLY A 241 -20.64 -7.16 5.65
N SER A 242 -20.83 -6.39 6.72
CA SER A 242 -22.09 -5.77 7.07
C SER A 242 -21.89 -4.35 7.62
N VAL A 243 -22.89 -3.50 7.38
CA VAL A 243 -23.01 -2.14 7.90
C VAL A 243 -24.25 -2.07 8.79
N ARG A 244 -24.12 -1.39 9.93
CA ARG A 244 -25.21 -1.07 10.86
C ARG A 244 -26.20 -0.10 10.22
N GLY A 245 -27.45 -0.20 10.65
CA GLY A 245 -28.53 0.65 10.17
C GLY A 245 -29.37 0.01 9.07
N GLN A 246 -30.33 0.77 8.55
CA GLN A 246 -31.30 0.28 7.56
C GLN A 246 -31.53 1.32 6.46
N GLY A 247 -32.07 0.86 5.32
CA GLY A 247 -32.47 1.73 4.22
C GLY A 247 -31.30 2.32 3.42
N LEU A 248 -31.50 3.51 2.87
CA LEU A 248 -30.61 4.12 1.88
C LEU A 248 -29.23 4.50 2.45
N SER A 249 -29.15 4.87 3.74
CA SER A 249 -27.87 5.20 4.40
C SER A 249 -26.97 3.98 4.45
N ALA A 250 -27.50 2.85 4.95
CA ALA A 250 -26.78 1.58 5.01
C ALA A 250 -26.35 1.08 3.62
N ALA A 251 -27.22 1.23 2.60
CA ALA A 251 -26.86 0.93 1.21
C ALA A 251 -25.70 1.79 0.68
N THR A 252 -25.72 3.07 0.99
CA THR A 252 -24.68 4.01 0.56
C THR A 252 -23.35 3.68 1.24
N ALA A 253 -23.36 3.52 2.57
CA ALA A 253 -22.21 3.12 3.36
C ALA A 253 -21.62 1.78 2.91
N MET A 254 -22.46 0.76 2.70
CA MET A 254 -22.06 -0.55 2.17
C MET A 254 -21.39 -0.40 0.80
N SER A 255 -21.99 0.36 -0.12
CA SER A 255 -21.44 0.55 -1.47
C SER A 255 -20.05 1.20 -1.43
N GLN A 256 -19.85 2.18 -0.54
CA GLN A 256 -18.57 2.86 -0.34
C GLN A 256 -17.54 1.92 0.29
N LEU A 257 -17.94 1.13 1.28
CA LEU A 257 -17.06 0.19 1.95
C LEU A 257 -16.63 -0.95 1.00
N LYS A 258 -17.58 -1.53 0.25
CA LYS A 258 -17.30 -2.52 -0.79
C LYS A 258 -16.32 -1.97 -1.83
N ALA A 259 -16.54 -0.75 -2.33
CA ALA A 259 -15.64 -0.11 -3.27
C ALA A 259 -14.24 0.12 -2.68
N ALA A 260 -14.16 0.59 -1.42
CA ALA A 260 -12.89 0.83 -0.74
C ALA A 260 -12.11 -0.47 -0.50
N VAL A 261 -12.75 -1.52 0.00
CA VAL A 261 -12.15 -2.86 0.17
C VAL A 261 -11.63 -3.36 -1.17
N ARG A 262 -12.47 -3.34 -2.21
CA ARG A 262 -12.09 -3.83 -3.54
C ARG A 262 -10.89 -3.09 -4.11
N ALA A 263 -10.86 -1.76 -3.97
CA ALA A 263 -9.73 -0.96 -4.42
C ALA A 263 -8.43 -1.34 -3.68
N LEU A 264 -8.46 -1.39 -2.34
CA LEU A 264 -7.26 -1.70 -1.53
C LEU A 264 -6.76 -3.13 -1.75
N VAL A 265 -7.66 -4.09 -1.93
CA VAL A 265 -7.33 -5.49 -2.23
C VAL A 265 -6.72 -5.62 -3.63
N LEU A 266 -7.25 -4.93 -4.64
CA LEU A 266 -6.69 -4.91 -6.00
C LEU A 266 -5.29 -4.26 -6.07
N LEU A 267 -4.91 -3.51 -5.04
CA LEU A 267 -3.56 -2.96 -4.86
C LEU A 267 -2.60 -3.95 -4.18
N ASP A 268 -3.04 -5.20 -4.03
CA ASP A 268 -2.29 -6.32 -3.45
C ASP A 268 -1.77 -6.04 -2.02
N MET A 269 -2.54 -5.26 -1.25
CA MET A 269 -2.30 -5.03 0.18
C MET A 269 -2.65 -6.28 1.00
N SER A 270 -1.94 -6.48 2.11
CA SER A 270 -2.27 -7.58 3.03
C SER A 270 -3.66 -7.36 3.66
N PRO A 271 -4.44 -8.42 3.94
CA PRO A 271 -5.76 -8.29 4.54
C PRO A 271 -5.78 -7.44 5.83
N GLY A 272 -4.78 -7.60 6.70
CA GLY A 272 -4.65 -6.79 7.92
C GLY A 272 -4.42 -5.31 7.64
N GLU A 273 -3.63 -4.98 6.61
CA GLU A 273 -3.41 -3.59 6.22
C GLU A 273 -4.68 -2.96 5.65
N VAL A 274 -5.47 -3.71 4.86
CA VAL A 274 -6.77 -3.26 4.36
C VAL A 274 -7.69 -2.90 5.52
N ILE A 275 -7.88 -3.80 6.48
CA ILE A 275 -8.71 -3.56 7.67
C ILE A 275 -8.20 -2.35 8.47
N SER A 276 -6.89 -2.25 8.73
CA SER A 276 -6.28 -1.12 9.45
C SER A 276 -6.58 0.24 8.80
N ARG A 277 -6.55 0.29 7.46
CA ARG A 277 -6.81 1.53 6.70
C ARG A 277 -8.27 1.92 6.71
N LEU A 278 -9.17 0.94 6.72
CA LEU A 278 -10.60 1.16 6.85
C LEU A 278 -10.99 1.63 8.27
N HIS A 279 -10.24 1.23 9.30
CA HIS A 279 -10.45 1.68 10.69
C HIS A 279 -9.98 3.11 10.98
N ARG A 280 -9.21 3.76 10.09
CA ARG A 280 -8.64 5.07 10.41
C ARG A 280 -9.72 6.17 10.38
N PRO A 281 -9.99 6.90 11.49
CA PRO A 281 -11.13 7.82 11.63
C PRO A 281 -11.13 9.05 10.69
N ALA A 282 -10.08 9.20 9.86
CA ALA A 282 -9.95 10.27 8.87
C ALA A 282 -10.06 9.78 7.40
N ALA A 283 -10.30 8.48 7.17
CA ALA A 283 -10.27 7.88 5.84
C ALA A 283 -11.66 7.83 5.16
N THR A 284 -12.74 7.64 5.92
CA THR A 284 -14.11 7.57 5.38
C THR A 284 -15.12 8.07 6.42
N PRO A 285 -16.17 8.81 6.01
CA PRO A 285 -17.30 9.14 6.89
C PRO A 285 -18.16 7.92 7.29
N VAL A 286 -17.72 6.71 6.93
CA VAL A 286 -18.42 5.42 7.07
C VAL A 286 -17.88 4.59 8.26
N GLY A 287 -16.76 5.02 8.86
CA GLY A 287 -16.10 4.26 9.94
C GLY A 287 -16.96 4.04 11.19
N ASP A 288 -17.97 4.87 11.43
CA ASP A 288 -18.92 4.72 12.54
C ASP A 288 -20.11 3.79 12.22
N GLU A 289 -20.34 3.46 10.95
CA GLU A 289 -21.52 2.71 10.51
C GLU A 289 -21.24 1.25 10.13
N ALA A 290 -20.00 0.87 9.82
CA ALA A 290 -19.70 -0.54 9.56
C ALA A 290 -19.92 -1.39 10.83
N ASP A 291 -20.22 -2.69 10.70
CA ASP A 291 -20.44 -3.59 11.84
C ASP A 291 -19.30 -4.61 11.94
N GLN A 292 -19.05 -5.33 10.85
CA GLN A 292 -17.96 -6.31 10.73
C GLN A 292 -17.54 -6.46 9.25
N CYS A 293 -16.24 -6.63 9.02
CA CYS A 293 -15.68 -6.95 7.71
C CYS A 293 -14.65 -8.08 7.85
N LEU A 294 -14.81 -9.13 7.04
CA LEU A 294 -13.93 -10.29 6.98
C LEU A 294 -13.34 -10.39 5.57
N ILE A 295 -12.02 -10.45 5.49
CA ILE A 295 -11.27 -10.59 4.24
C ILE A 295 -10.42 -11.86 4.36
N VAL A 296 -10.58 -12.77 3.40
CA VAL A 296 -9.77 -13.98 3.29
C VAL A 296 -9.07 -13.97 1.93
N VAL A 297 -7.75 -13.97 1.94
CA VAL A 297 -6.95 -14.15 0.72
C VAL A 297 -6.47 -15.60 0.68
N TYR A 298 -6.87 -16.33 -0.35
CA TYR A 298 -6.42 -17.70 -0.60
C TYR A 298 -5.32 -17.71 -1.68
N ASP A 299 -4.19 -18.33 -1.33
CA ASP A 299 -3.08 -18.61 -2.24
C ASP A 299 -3.14 -20.06 -2.73
N PRO A 300 -3.47 -20.30 -4.01
CA PRO A 300 -3.57 -21.65 -4.57
C PRO A 300 -2.21 -22.30 -4.83
N VAL A 301 -1.11 -21.57 -4.79
CA VAL A 301 0.25 -22.12 -4.93
C VAL A 301 0.72 -22.67 -3.59
N ALA A 302 0.57 -21.88 -2.53
CA ALA A 302 0.94 -22.28 -1.18
C ALA A 302 -0.16 -23.13 -0.49
N CYS A 303 -1.36 -23.19 -1.08
CA CYS A 303 -2.54 -23.79 -0.49
C CYS A 303 -2.81 -23.24 0.93
N ARG A 304 -2.76 -21.89 1.06
CA ARG A 304 -2.80 -21.19 2.34
C ARG A 304 -3.78 -20.02 2.31
N CYS A 305 -4.48 -19.79 3.43
CA CYS A 305 -5.34 -18.64 3.63
C CYS A 305 -4.68 -17.64 4.59
N THR A 306 -4.77 -16.35 4.24
CA THR A 306 -4.52 -15.23 5.17
C THR A 306 -5.87 -14.56 5.44
N VAL A 307 -6.26 -14.54 6.71
CA VAL A 307 -7.54 -14.03 7.18
C VAL A 307 -7.32 -12.75 7.96
N ALA A 308 -8.12 -11.73 7.70
CA ALA A 308 -8.22 -10.57 8.58
C ALA A 308 -9.68 -10.25 8.88
N CYS A 309 -9.98 -10.05 10.16
CA CYS A 309 -11.29 -9.61 10.61
C CYS A 309 -11.17 -8.25 11.32
N GLY A 310 -12.08 -7.34 11.00
CA GLY A 310 -12.25 -6.07 11.68
C GLY A 310 -13.70 -5.90 12.14
N GLY A 311 -13.90 -5.71 13.44
CA GLY A 311 -15.18 -5.32 14.02
C GLY A 311 -15.19 -3.83 14.33
N TYR A 312 -16.23 -3.13 13.92
CA TYR A 312 -16.44 -1.71 14.19
C TYR A 312 -17.32 -1.57 15.45
N ALA A 313 -16.84 -2.12 16.56
CA ALA A 313 -17.45 -1.81 17.84
C ALA A 313 -17.13 -0.35 18.16
N ALA A 314 -18.17 0.48 18.25
CA ALA A 314 -18.07 1.85 18.73
C ALA A 314 -17.19 1.89 19.98
N ALA A 315 -16.32 2.88 20.06
CA ALA A 315 -15.39 3.13 21.15
C ALA A 315 -16.12 3.54 22.47
N ASP A 316 -17.18 2.82 22.84
CA ASP A 316 -18.01 3.03 24.03
C ASP A 316 -17.86 1.90 25.06
N ALA A 317 -16.83 1.06 24.94
CA ALA A 317 -16.32 0.35 26.11
C ALA A 317 -15.48 1.36 26.92
N ALA A 318 -16.15 2.09 27.81
CA ALA A 318 -15.48 2.83 28.87
C ALA A 318 -14.41 1.93 29.51
N PRO A 319 -13.17 2.40 29.72
CA PRO A 319 -12.14 1.58 30.34
C PRO A 319 -12.62 1.21 31.74
N THR A 320 -12.96 -0.05 31.95
CA THR A 320 -13.18 -0.59 33.29
C THR A 320 -11.84 -0.48 34.03
N PRO A 321 -11.72 0.37 35.07
CA PRO A 321 -10.48 0.46 35.81
C PRO A 321 -10.38 -0.78 36.68
N GLY A 322 -9.56 -1.75 36.26
CA GLY A 322 -9.31 -2.95 37.06
C GLY A 322 -9.12 -4.23 36.26
N ALA A 323 -8.11 -4.26 35.39
CA ALA A 323 -7.47 -5.50 34.98
C ALA A 323 -6.01 -5.16 34.62
N ALA A 324 -5.18 -5.05 35.66
CA ALA A 324 -3.75 -5.15 35.48
C ALA A 324 -3.42 -6.60 35.10
N ASP A 325 -2.45 -6.74 34.21
CA ASP A 325 -1.79 -7.99 33.77
C ASP A 325 -2.51 -8.80 32.67
N GLY A 326 -2.24 -8.40 31.42
CA GLY A 326 -2.48 -9.19 30.22
C GLY A 326 -2.10 -8.41 28.97
N TYR A 327 -0.99 -8.77 28.31
CA TYR A 327 -0.64 -8.30 26.97
C TYR A 327 -1.64 -8.88 25.97
N GLY A 328 -2.83 -8.27 25.86
CA GLY A 328 -3.77 -8.47 24.76
C GLY A 328 -3.63 -7.33 23.75
N PRO A 329 -3.92 -7.56 22.45
CA PRO A 329 -3.87 -6.51 21.45
C PRO A 329 -4.82 -5.36 21.81
N ALA A 330 -4.38 -4.12 21.55
CA ALA A 330 -5.17 -2.94 21.83
C ALA A 330 -6.49 -2.95 21.00
N PRO A 331 -7.60 -2.40 21.53
CA PRO A 331 -8.85 -2.34 20.78
C PRO A 331 -8.65 -1.58 19.45
N GLY A 332 -8.85 -2.26 18.33
CA GLY A 332 -8.78 -1.69 16.97
C GLY A 332 -7.65 -2.21 16.08
N GLU A 333 -6.71 -3.02 16.59
CA GLU A 333 -5.75 -3.75 15.73
C GLU A 333 -6.45 -4.94 15.04
N PRO A 334 -6.26 -5.14 13.72
CA PRO A 334 -6.87 -6.25 13.01
C PRO A 334 -6.30 -7.59 13.51
N GLU A 335 -7.18 -8.55 13.78
CA GLU A 335 -6.75 -9.93 14.01
C GLU A 335 -6.39 -10.53 12.65
N VAL A 336 -5.09 -10.79 12.43
CA VAL A 336 -4.59 -11.45 11.22
C VAL A 336 -4.15 -12.86 11.57
N THR A 337 -4.69 -13.84 10.85
CA THR A 337 -4.40 -15.25 11.09
C THR A 337 -4.12 -15.95 9.76
N GLU A 338 -3.13 -16.82 9.75
CA GLU A 338 -2.81 -17.65 8.59
C GLU A 338 -3.13 -19.11 8.88
N CYS A 339 -3.73 -19.82 7.92
CA CYS A 339 -4.01 -21.24 8.06
C CYS A 339 -3.79 -21.99 6.75
N ASP A 340 -3.31 -23.23 6.86
CA ASP A 340 -3.14 -24.11 5.70
C ASP A 340 -4.47 -24.75 5.32
N VAL A 341 -4.71 -24.88 4.03
CA VAL A 341 -5.97 -25.36 3.47
C VAL A 341 -5.70 -26.55 2.56
N PRO A 342 -6.15 -27.76 2.92
CA PRO A 342 -6.01 -28.92 2.05
C PRO A 342 -6.65 -28.66 0.68
N PRO A 343 -6.05 -29.12 -0.42
CA PRO A 343 -6.64 -29.00 -1.75
C PRO A 343 -8.07 -29.54 -1.81
N GLY A 344 -8.97 -28.82 -2.49
CA GLY A 344 -10.37 -29.23 -2.64
C GLY A 344 -11.27 -28.93 -1.45
N SER A 345 -10.74 -28.34 -0.37
CA SER A 345 -11.54 -27.90 0.79
C SER A 345 -12.56 -26.84 0.42
N VAL A 346 -13.70 -26.81 1.11
CA VAL A 346 -14.68 -25.73 1.01
C VAL A 346 -14.39 -24.69 2.09
N LEU A 347 -14.11 -23.47 1.67
CA LEU A 347 -14.03 -22.30 2.55
C LEU A 347 -15.44 -21.77 2.77
N VAL A 348 -15.81 -21.53 4.03
CA VAL A 348 -17.06 -20.86 4.41
C VAL A 348 -16.75 -19.66 5.28
N LEU A 349 -17.10 -18.47 4.78
CA LEU A 349 -16.97 -17.21 5.48
C LEU A 349 -18.34 -16.82 6.06
N SER A 350 -18.36 -16.36 7.31
CA SER A 350 -19.55 -15.84 7.99
C SER A 350 -19.29 -14.48 8.63
N CYS A 351 -20.28 -13.59 8.57
CA CYS A 351 -20.26 -12.26 9.18
C CYS A 351 -21.62 -11.95 9.84
N GLY A 352 -21.60 -11.33 11.04
CA GLY A 352 -22.76 -11.02 11.87
C GLY A 352 -22.74 -11.72 13.24
N THR A 353 -23.69 -11.40 14.13
CA THR A 353 -23.86 -12.14 15.39
C THR A 353 -24.23 -13.58 15.07
N ASP A 354 -23.23 -14.46 15.06
CA ASP A 354 -23.37 -15.86 14.71
C ASP A 354 -24.46 -16.52 15.56
N GLY A 355 -25.65 -16.70 14.98
CA GLY A 355 -26.64 -17.67 15.44
C GLY A 355 -26.22 -19.12 15.18
N ILE A 356 -24.99 -19.33 14.73
CA ILE A 356 -24.42 -20.64 14.46
C ILE A 356 -23.94 -21.20 15.82
N PRO A 357 -24.51 -22.32 16.31
CA PRO A 357 -24.22 -22.82 17.64
C PRO A 357 -22.73 -23.14 17.85
N ALA A 358 -22.19 -22.71 19.00
CA ALA A 358 -20.79 -22.86 19.39
C ALA A 358 -20.28 -24.31 19.51
N GLY A 359 -21.16 -25.32 19.40
CA GLY A 359 -20.83 -26.74 19.51
C GLY A 359 -20.14 -27.37 18.28
N ALA A 360 -19.86 -26.59 17.24
CA ALA A 360 -19.12 -27.01 16.04
C ALA A 360 -17.77 -26.26 15.89
N ARG A 361 -17.18 -25.85 17.02
CA ARG A 361 -15.85 -25.25 17.12
C ARG A 361 -14.81 -26.35 17.32
N ASP A 362 -14.41 -26.99 16.22
CA ASP A 362 -13.25 -27.87 16.22
C ASP A 362 -11.94 -27.06 16.19
N ALA A 363 -10.86 -27.68 16.65
CA ALA A 363 -9.52 -27.12 16.73
C ALA A 363 -8.98 -26.75 15.33
N GLY A 364 -9.15 -25.48 14.93
CA GLY A 364 -8.70 -24.97 13.62
C GLY A 364 -9.52 -23.81 13.05
N GLN A 365 -10.58 -23.36 13.73
CA GLN A 365 -11.46 -22.29 13.27
C GLN A 365 -10.85 -20.90 13.53
N VAL A 366 -10.62 -20.13 12.48
CA VAL A 366 -10.30 -18.69 12.56
C VAL A 366 -11.61 -17.91 12.65
N THR A 367 -11.66 -16.81 13.39
CA THR A 367 -12.88 -15.99 13.56
C THR A 367 -13.57 -15.72 12.22
N GLY A 368 -14.79 -16.24 12.04
CA GLY A 368 -15.60 -16.07 10.82
C GLY A 368 -15.20 -16.92 9.61
N LEU A 369 -14.13 -17.73 9.66
CA LEU A 369 -13.74 -18.66 8.59
C LEU A 369 -13.79 -20.13 9.06
N ARG A 370 -14.52 -20.96 8.32
CA ARG A 370 -14.51 -22.42 8.46
C ARG A 370 -13.88 -23.05 7.22
N VAL A 371 -12.95 -23.97 7.44
CA VAL A 371 -12.35 -24.80 6.39
C VAL A 371 -12.92 -26.20 6.54
N LEU A 372 -13.63 -26.67 5.51
CA LEU A 372 -14.19 -28.02 5.47
C LEU A 372 -13.36 -28.88 4.49
N PRO A 373 -12.57 -29.84 4.98
CA PRO A 373 -11.77 -30.73 4.13
C PRO A 373 -12.63 -31.45 3.08
N ALA A 374 -12.04 -31.75 1.91
CA ALA A 374 -12.72 -32.47 0.84
C ALA A 374 -13.21 -33.88 1.23
N GLU A 375 -12.58 -34.47 2.25
CA GLU A 375 -12.88 -35.81 2.77
C GLU A 375 -14.22 -35.86 3.52
N ASP A 376 -14.72 -34.71 3.99
CA ASP A 376 -16.01 -34.63 4.63
C ASP A 376 -17.13 -34.76 3.59
N ALA A 377 -17.95 -35.81 3.67
CA ALA A 377 -19.04 -36.05 2.71
C ALA A 377 -20.05 -34.88 2.62
N ALA A 378 -20.15 -34.04 3.66
CA ALA A 378 -20.95 -32.82 3.66
C ALA A 378 -20.30 -31.66 2.86
N ALA A 379 -18.99 -31.71 2.60
CA ALA A 379 -18.21 -30.71 1.88
C ALA A 379 -18.15 -30.94 0.35
N ALA A 380 -18.99 -31.84 -0.19
CA ALA A 380 -18.98 -32.20 -1.61
C ALA A 380 -19.50 -31.09 -2.55
N ASP A 381 -20.25 -30.11 -2.04
CA ASP A 381 -20.76 -28.99 -2.85
C ASP A 381 -20.96 -27.72 -2.00
N PRO A 382 -20.40 -26.55 -2.39
CA PRO A 382 -20.59 -25.29 -1.65
C PRO A 382 -22.06 -24.92 -1.41
N ALA A 383 -22.97 -25.21 -2.36
CA ALA A 383 -24.40 -24.90 -2.18
C ALA A 383 -25.03 -25.77 -1.09
N THR A 384 -24.73 -27.08 -1.09
CA THR A 384 -25.21 -28.01 -0.05
C THR A 384 -24.72 -27.63 1.36
N VAL A 385 -23.46 -27.19 1.47
CA VAL A 385 -22.89 -26.69 2.74
C VAL A 385 -23.66 -25.46 3.22
N LEU A 386 -23.91 -24.51 2.32
CA LEU A 386 -24.64 -23.28 2.63
C LEU A 386 -26.07 -23.57 3.10
N ASP A 387 -26.80 -24.43 2.40
CA ASP A 387 -28.15 -24.87 2.77
C ASP A 387 -28.19 -25.61 4.11
N GLY A 388 -27.14 -26.36 4.44
CA GLY A 388 -26.97 -27.00 5.74
C GLY A 388 -26.83 -25.98 6.87
N LEU A 389 -25.98 -24.97 6.66
CA LEU A 389 -25.74 -23.91 7.65
C LEU A 389 -26.95 -23.02 7.86
N LEU A 390 -27.67 -22.66 6.80
CA LEU A 390 -28.91 -21.88 6.89
C LEU A 390 -30.00 -22.63 7.65
N ARG A 391 -30.11 -23.95 7.49
CA ARG A 391 -31.05 -24.78 8.28
C ARG A 391 -30.64 -24.94 9.74
N ALA A 392 -29.35 -24.89 10.03
CA ALA A 392 -28.80 -25.01 11.38
C ALA A 392 -28.74 -23.68 12.15
N ALA A 393 -28.95 -22.55 11.48
CA ALA A 393 -28.94 -21.23 12.09
C ALA A 393 -30.05 -21.09 13.15
N ALA A 394 -29.74 -20.39 14.25
CA ALA A 394 -30.71 -20.17 15.32
C ALA A 394 -31.97 -19.44 14.81
N PRO A 395 -33.16 -19.75 15.33
CA PRO A 395 -34.39 -19.07 14.94
C PRO A 395 -34.26 -17.55 15.10
N GLY A 396 -34.59 -16.81 14.04
CA GLY A 396 -34.49 -15.34 14.02
C GLY A 396 -33.10 -14.80 13.66
N THR A 397 -32.13 -15.67 13.33
CA THR A 397 -30.83 -15.26 12.78
C THR A 397 -30.77 -15.53 11.28
N ASP A 398 -30.19 -14.60 10.55
CA ASP A 398 -30.01 -14.67 9.10
C ASP A 398 -28.60 -14.13 8.78
N PRO A 399 -27.58 -15.02 8.72
CA PRO A 399 -26.18 -14.61 8.62
C PRO A 399 -25.77 -14.25 7.19
N VAL A 400 -24.72 -13.43 7.03
CA VAL A 400 -24.06 -13.23 5.73
C VAL A 400 -23.07 -14.37 5.52
N LEU A 401 -23.20 -15.11 4.42
CA LEU A 401 -22.37 -16.29 4.15
C LEU A 401 -21.76 -16.26 2.75
N LEU A 402 -20.53 -16.75 2.61
CA LEU A 402 -19.87 -16.99 1.33
C LEU A 402 -19.14 -18.34 1.39
N ALA A 403 -19.44 -19.24 0.46
CA ALA A 403 -18.82 -20.55 0.34
C ALA A 403 -18.15 -20.72 -1.03
N ALA A 404 -16.94 -21.31 -1.07
CA ALA A 404 -16.25 -21.62 -2.32
C ALA A 404 -15.33 -22.84 -2.13
N ARG A 405 -15.23 -23.69 -3.16
CA ARG A 405 -14.28 -24.81 -3.16
C ARG A 405 -12.91 -24.34 -3.62
N THR A 406 -11.85 -24.72 -2.91
CA THR A 406 -10.46 -24.39 -3.28
C THR A 406 -9.93 -25.29 -4.38
N ARG A 407 -9.06 -24.74 -5.22
CA ARG A 407 -8.17 -25.48 -6.13
C ARG A 407 -6.73 -25.11 -5.80
N CYS A 408 -5.88 -26.11 -5.63
CA CYS A 408 -4.44 -25.90 -5.68
C CYS A 408 -4.02 -25.84 -7.16
N LEU A 409 -3.04 -24.99 -7.49
CA LEU A 409 -2.40 -25.04 -8.81
C LEU A 409 -1.56 -26.31 -8.93
N ASP A 410 -1.45 -26.84 -10.16
CA ASP A 410 -0.61 -28.00 -10.42
C ASP A 410 0.87 -27.65 -10.19
N ALA A 411 1.63 -28.60 -9.68
CA ALA A 411 3.07 -28.43 -9.50
C ALA A 411 3.77 -28.21 -10.86
N ASP A 412 3.22 -28.76 -11.94
CA ASP A 412 3.73 -28.56 -13.30
C ASP A 412 3.49 -27.13 -13.83
N ASP A 413 2.60 -26.37 -13.19
CA ASP A 413 2.25 -24.99 -13.54
C ASP A 413 2.97 -23.94 -12.67
N VAL A 414 3.79 -24.38 -11.70
CA VAL A 414 4.52 -23.48 -10.80
C VAL A 414 5.98 -23.91 -10.70
N ALA A 415 6.89 -23.01 -11.06
CA ALA A 415 8.32 -23.24 -10.89
C ALA A 415 8.93 -22.17 -9.98
N THR A 416 9.65 -22.60 -8.94
CA THR A 416 10.34 -21.71 -8.00
C THR A 416 11.83 -21.98 -8.03
N ARG A 417 12.63 -20.90 -8.01
CA ARG A 417 14.08 -20.96 -7.95
C ARG A 417 14.63 -19.95 -6.94
N GLU A 418 15.49 -20.43 -6.05
CA GLU A 418 16.32 -19.55 -5.22
C GLU A 418 17.45 -18.98 -6.08
N VAL A 419 17.66 -17.67 -5.98
CA VAL A 419 18.66 -16.92 -6.75
C VAL A 419 19.76 -16.44 -5.81
N ALA A 420 21.00 -16.75 -6.15
CA ALA A 420 22.15 -16.27 -5.38
C ALA A 420 22.22 -14.73 -5.45
N ASN A 421 22.60 -14.09 -4.35
CA ASN A 421 22.79 -12.64 -4.29
C ASN A 421 24.14 -12.25 -4.92
N ASP A 422 24.29 -12.56 -6.20
CA ASP A 422 25.46 -12.30 -7.05
C ASP A 422 24.95 -11.82 -8.42
N PRO A 423 25.40 -10.66 -8.94
CA PRO A 423 25.07 -10.21 -10.29
C PRO A 423 25.26 -11.27 -11.40
N ALA A 424 26.17 -12.23 -11.23
CA ALA A 424 26.36 -13.33 -12.18
C ALA A 424 25.12 -14.24 -12.29
N ALA A 425 24.33 -14.37 -11.22
CA ALA A 425 23.14 -15.22 -11.17
C ALA A 425 21.98 -14.73 -12.07
N VAL A 426 22.03 -13.49 -12.55
CA VAL A 426 21.02 -12.94 -13.46
C VAL A 426 21.01 -13.70 -14.79
N ALA A 427 22.19 -14.07 -15.32
CA ALA A 427 22.27 -14.86 -16.54
C ALA A 427 21.61 -16.24 -16.36
N ASP A 428 21.94 -16.93 -15.26
CA ASP A 428 21.37 -18.23 -14.94
C ASP A 428 19.85 -18.18 -14.74
N ALA A 429 19.33 -17.08 -14.16
CA ALA A 429 17.89 -16.88 -13.97
C ALA A 429 17.15 -16.73 -15.30
N ARG A 430 17.72 -15.98 -16.26
CA ARG A 430 17.16 -15.85 -17.62
C ARG A 430 17.17 -17.18 -18.36
N ASP A 431 18.30 -17.89 -18.36
CA ASP A 431 18.42 -19.17 -19.05
C ASP A 431 17.46 -20.23 -18.49
N TRP A 432 17.17 -20.16 -17.20
CA TRP A 432 16.16 -21.02 -16.56
C TRP A 432 14.73 -20.64 -16.95
N ALA A 433 14.41 -19.35 -16.99
CA ALA A 433 13.09 -18.90 -17.46
C ALA A 433 12.85 -19.29 -18.92
N ASP A 434 13.86 -19.15 -19.79
CA ASP A 434 13.79 -19.53 -21.21
C ASP A 434 13.53 -21.03 -21.42
N ARG A 435 14.28 -21.88 -20.70
CA ARG A 435 14.07 -23.34 -20.72
C ARG A 435 12.70 -23.72 -20.21
N LEU A 436 12.27 -23.13 -19.09
CA LEU A 436 10.96 -23.41 -18.51
C LEU A 436 9.83 -23.03 -19.46
N LEU A 437 9.92 -21.86 -20.12
CA LEU A 437 8.91 -21.44 -21.09
C LEU A 437 8.89 -22.34 -22.33
N THR A 438 10.03 -22.88 -22.74
CA THR A 438 10.09 -23.91 -23.78
C THR A 438 9.38 -25.19 -23.34
N GLU A 439 9.61 -25.66 -22.12
CA GLU A 439 8.95 -26.83 -21.53
C GLU A 439 7.43 -26.62 -21.39
N TRP A 440 7.03 -25.41 -20.98
CA TRP A 440 5.64 -24.99 -20.88
C TRP A 440 4.97 -24.70 -22.22
N LYS A 441 5.70 -24.81 -23.34
CA LYS A 441 5.25 -24.55 -24.71
C LYS A 441 4.75 -23.12 -24.93
N LEU A 442 5.45 -22.15 -24.33
CA LEU A 442 5.23 -20.71 -24.45
C LEU A 442 6.48 -19.97 -25.02
N PRO A 443 7.12 -20.47 -26.11
CA PRO A 443 8.35 -19.86 -26.63
C PRO A 443 8.17 -18.40 -27.09
N GLU A 444 6.95 -18.00 -27.46
CA GLU A 444 6.63 -16.63 -27.85
C GLU A 444 6.77 -15.61 -26.70
N LEU A 445 6.63 -16.04 -25.44
CA LEU A 445 6.83 -15.19 -24.27
C LEU A 445 8.28 -15.16 -23.79
N ALA A 446 9.13 -16.07 -24.26
CA ALA A 446 10.49 -16.26 -23.74
C ALA A 446 11.34 -14.97 -23.79
N PHE A 447 11.31 -14.25 -24.91
CA PHE A 447 12.07 -13.00 -25.05
C PHE A 447 11.63 -11.93 -24.04
N THR A 448 10.33 -11.72 -23.88
CA THR A 448 9.81 -10.67 -23.00
C THR A 448 9.94 -11.07 -21.53
N THR A 449 9.63 -12.32 -21.17
CA THR A 449 9.78 -12.81 -19.80
C THR A 449 11.22 -12.81 -19.33
N THR A 450 12.18 -13.21 -20.17
CA THR A 450 13.61 -13.19 -19.78
C THR A 450 14.12 -11.77 -19.51
N LEU A 451 13.63 -10.76 -20.23
CA LEU A 451 13.91 -9.35 -19.93
C LEU A 451 13.28 -8.93 -18.59
N VAL A 452 12.01 -9.28 -18.35
CA VAL A 452 11.33 -9.01 -17.06
C VAL A 452 12.10 -9.64 -15.90
N VAL A 453 12.47 -10.92 -16.02
CA VAL A 453 13.29 -11.64 -15.04
C VAL A 453 14.61 -10.93 -14.81
N SER A 454 15.30 -10.50 -15.88
CA SER A 454 16.56 -9.77 -15.78
C SER A 454 16.42 -8.51 -14.92
N GLU A 455 15.42 -7.70 -15.19
CA GLU A 455 15.21 -6.43 -14.49
C GLU A 455 14.77 -6.64 -13.04
N LEU A 456 13.81 -7.54 -12.80
CA LEU A 456 13.30 -7.80 -11.45
C LEU A 456 14.37 -8.44 -10.54
N VAL A 457 15.12 -9.43 -11.04
CA VAL A 457 16.20 -10.07 -10.28
C VAL A 457 17.35 -9.10 -10.04
N THR A 458 17.74 -8.30 -11.03
CA THR A 458 18.80 -7.28 -10.85
C THR A 458 18.39 -6.26 -9.79
N ASN A 459 17.12 -5.85 -9.78
CA ASN A 459 16.59 -4.95 -8.76
C ASN A 459 16.63 -5.59 -7.36
N ALA A 460 16.25 -6.86 -7.23
CA ALA A 460 16.33 -7.59 -5.97
C ALA A 460 17.79 -7.70 -5.45
N ILE A 461 18.75 -8.09 -6.30
CA ILE A 461 20.18 -8.19 -5.95
C ILE A 461 20.74 -6.83 -5.51
N ARG A 462 20.36 -5.74 -6.19
CA ARG A 462 20.90 -4.41 -5.89
C ARG A 462 20.41 -3.86 -4.54
N TYR A 463 19.18 -4.16 -4.14
CA TYR A 463 18.52 -3.50 -3.01
C TYR A 463 18.22 -4.40 -1.81
N SER A 464 18.44 -5.71 -1.94
CA SER A 464 18.26 -6.67 -0.86
C SER A 464 19.56 -7.41 -0.56
N THR A 465 19.79 -7.71 0.72
CA THR A 465 20.92 -8.52 1.20
C THR A 465 20.50 -9.92 1.65
N GLY A 466 19.20 -10.21 1.67
CA GLY A 466 18.65 -11.50 2.10
C GLY A 466 18.37 -12.46 0.94
N PRO A 467 17.64 -13.55 1.19
CA PRO A 467 17.31 -14.54 0.17
C PRO A 467 16.43 -13.92 -0.93
N ILE A 468 16.73 -14.30 -2.18
CA ILE A 468 15.98 -13.86 -3.36
C ILE A 468 15.35 -15.10 -4.00
N ARG A 469 14.04 -15.04 -4.21
CA ARG A 469 13.28 -16.14 -4.82
C ARG A 469 12.61 -15.65 -6.09
N LEU A 470 12.92 -16.30 -7.20
CA LEU A 470 12.22 -16.14 -8.48
C LEU A 470 11.16 -17.24 -8.59
N ARG A 471 9.96 -16.87 -9.02
CA ARG A 471 8.87 -17.82 -9.28
C ARG A 471 8.16 -17.47 -10.58
N LEU A 472 7.92 -18.48 -11.40
CA LEU A 472 7.06 -18.38 -12.56
C LEU A 472 5.79 -19.21 -12.28
N ILE A 473 4.63 -18.67 -12.62
CA ILE A 473 3.33 -19.33 -12.46
C ILE A 473 2.62 -19.28 -13.81
N ARG A 474 2.19 -20.44 -14.32
CA ARG A 474 1.38 -20.58 -15.53
C ARG A 474 -0.08 -20.82 -15.12
N ASP A 475 -0.93 -19.83 -15.36
CA ASP A 475 -2.38 -19.99 -15.23
C ASP A 475 -3.06 -19.42 -16.48
N ARG A 476 -4.03 -18.52 -16.35
CA ARG A 476 -4.60 -17.76 -17.47
C ARG A 476 -3.61 -16.76 -18.05
N VAL A 477 -2.67 -16.33 -17.22
CA VAL A 477 -1.55 -15.46 -17.56
C VAL A 477 -0.28 -16.11 -17.05
N LEU A 478 0.84 -15.72 -17.63
CA LEU A 478 2.16 -16.04 -17.10
C LEU A 478 2.52 -14.97 -16.07
N VAL A 479 2.70 -15.36 -14.82
CA VAL A 479 3.12 -14.47 -13.74
C VAL A 479 4.59 -14.69 -13.42
N CYS A 480 5.36 -13.62 -13.40
CA CYS A 480 6.73 -13.60 -12.90
C CYS A 480 6.79 -12.87 -11.56
N GLU A 481 7.17 -13.59 -10.50
CA GLU A 481 7.36 -13.03 -9.16
C GLU A 481 8.83 -13.07 -8.75
N VAL A 482 9.32 -11.98 -8.16
CA VAL A 482 10.61 -11.93 -7.46
C VAL A 482 10.38 -11.45 -6.04
N SER A 483 10.61 -12.35 -5.08
CA SER A 483 10.54 -12.06 -3.64
C SER A 483 11.94 -11.76 -3.09
N ASP A 484 12.03 -10.73 -2.24
CA ASP A 484 13.25 -10.35 -1.54
C ASP A 484 12.93 -9.86 -0.12
N SER A 485 13.94 -9.79 0.76
CA SER A 485 13.77 -9.34 2.15
C SER A 485 13.79 -7.82 2.37
N CYS A 486 13.67 -7.00 1.32
CA CYS A 486 13.67 -5.55 1.41
C CYS A 486 12.25 -5.02 1.57
N SER A 487 12.03 -4.16 2.57
CA SER A 487 10.74 -3.51 2.83
C SER A 487 10.55 -2.19 2.07
N ALA A 488 11.57 -1.71 1.35
CA ALA A 488 11.47 -0.48 0.56
C ALA A 488 10.77 -0.72 -0.78
N ALA A 489 9.88 0.20 -1.16
CA ALA A 489 9.20 0.17 -2.46
C ALA A 489 10.20 0.10 -3.63
N PRO A 490 9.91 -0.66 -4.70
CA PRO A 490 10.69 -0.59 -5.92
C PRO A 490 10.67 0.84 -6.47
N HIS A 491 11.83 1.33 -6.92
CA HIS A 491 11.97 2.71 -7.37
C HIS A 491 11.80 2.81 -8.90
N PRO A 492 10.63 3.22 -9.43
CA PRO A 492 10.55 3.64 -10.82
C PRO A 492 11.29 4.97 -10.98
N ARG A 493 12.38 4.99 -11.76
CA ARG A 493 13.03 6.24 -12.19
C ARG A 493 12.61 6.55 -13.62
N HIS A 494 12.23 7.81 -13.88
CA HIS A 494 12.18 8.33 -15.25
C HIS A 494 13.62 8.53 -15.73
N ALA A 495 14.16 7.56 -16.47
CA ALA A 495 15.51 7.66 -17.03
C ALA A 495 15.55 8.69 -18.17
N SER A 496 16.57 9.55 -18.17
CA SER A 496 16.87 10.36 -19.36
C SER A 496 17.39 9.45 -20.49
N PRO A 497 17.34 9.89 -21.76
CA PRO A 497 17.82 9.08 -22.91
C PRO A 497 19.28 8.61 -22.79
N SER A 498 20.09 9.23 -21.92
CA SER A 498 21.51 8.93 -21.69
C SER A 498 21.82 8.08 -20.45
N ASP A 499 20.85 7.80 -19.57
CA ASP A 499 21.12 7.04 -18.34
C ASP A 499 21.01 5.52 -18.57
N GLN A 500 22.04 4.78 -18.13
CA GLN A 500 22.10 3.31 -18.16
C GLN A 500 21.39 2.65 -16.95
N ASP A 501 21.21 3.37 -15.84
CA ASP A 501 20.57 2.86 -14.61
C ASP A 501 19.14 3.41 -14.43
N GLY A 502 18.17 2.55 -14.06
CA GLY A 502 16.83 2.97 -13.63
C GLY A 502 15.68 2.78 -14.65
N ARG A 503 15.93 2.12 -15.80
CA ARG A 503 14.90 1.83 -16.82
C ARG A 503 14.08 0.58 -16.53
N GLY A 504 14.55 -0.31 -15.66
CA GLY A 504 14.02 -1.66 -15.51
C GLY A 504 12.51 -1.73 -15.33
N LEU A 505 11.96 -1.04 -14.33
CA LEU A 505 10.52 -1.07 -14.07
C LEU A 505 9.68 -0.36 -15.16
N ALA A 506 10.27 0.58 -15.90
CA ALA A 506 9.59 1.20 -17.04
C ALA A 506 9.58 0.27 -18.27
N ILE A 507 10.63 -0.54 -18.44
CA ILE A 507 10.69 -1.60 -19.45
C ILE A 507 9.69 -2.70 -19.11
N VAL A 508 9.66 -3.16 -17.86
CA VAL A 508 8.66 -4.13 -17.37
C VAL A 508 7.25 -3.60 -17.65
N ALA A 509 6.95 -2.35 -17.28
CA ALA A 509 5.65 -1.71 -17.56
C ALA A 509 5.21 -1.74 -19.03
N GLN A 510 6.16 -1.71 -19.97
CA GLN A 510 5.86 -1.74 -21.41
C GLN A 510 5.73 -3.15 -21.98
N LEU A 511 6.28 -4.15 -21.28
CA LEU A 511 6.36 -5.54 -21.74
C LEU A 511 5.32 -6.46 -21.06
N THR A 512 4.58 -5.94 -20.09
CA THR A 512 3.66 -6.71 -19.23
C THR A 512 2.28 -6.06 -19.20
N ASP A 513 1.24 -6.87 -19.12
CA ASP A 513 -0.15 -6.39 -19.08
C ASP A 513 -0.52 -5.81 -17.71
N ALA A 514 0.05 -6.36 -16.64
CA ALA A 514 -0.09 -5.86 -15.28
C ALA A 514 1.21 -6.06 -14.50
N GLN A 515 1.44 -5.20 -13.51
CA GLN A 515 2.56 -5.33 -12.58
C GLN A 515 2.23 -4.69 -11.24
N GLY A 516 2.91 -5.13 -10.19
CA GLY A 516 2.70 -4.58 -8.86
C GLY A 516 3.74 -5.03 -7.85
N THR A 517 3.50 -4.65 -6.60
CA THR A 517 4.36 -5.03 -5.48
C THR A 517 3.50 -5.38 -4.29
N ARG A 518 3.71 -6.59 -3.81
CA ARG A 518 3.12 -7.12 -2.58
C ARG A 518 4.11 -6.99 -1.45
N TYR A 519 3.72 -6.36 -0.34
CA TYR A 519 4.53 -6.34 0.87
C TYR A 519 4.16 -7.52 1.77
N THR A 520 5.15 -8.07 2.42
CA THR A 520 5.03 -9.12 3.44
C THR A 520 5.71 -8.62 4.71
N GLU A 521 5.49 -9.27 5.85
CA GLU A 521 6.12 -8.85 7.11
C GLU A 521 7.66 -8.83 7.05
N THR A 522 8.24 -9.72 6.24
CA THR A 522 9.68 -9.96 6.17
C THR A 522 10.34 -9.45 4.89
N GLY A 523 9.59 -8.79 4.01
CA GLY A 523 10.10 -8.38 2.69
C GLY A 523 9.01 -7.97 1.71
N LYS A 524 9.29 -8.11 0.42
CA LYS A 524 8.34 -7.80 -0.65
C LYS A 524 8.41 -8.83 -1.77
N THR A 525 7.37 -8.87 -2.59
CA THR A 525 7.33 -9.60 -3.85
C THR A 525 6.93 -8.62 -4.95
N VAL A 526 7.80 -8.43 -5.94
CA VAL A 526 7.49 -7.68 -7.15
C VAL A 526 7.00 -8.67 -8.19
N TRP A 527 5.86 -8.38 -8.81
CA TRP A 527 5.24 -9.29 -9.77
C TRP A 527 4.87 -8.58 -11.06
N ALA A 528 4.83 -9.35 -12.13
CA ALA A 528 4.48 -8.93 -13.48
C ALA A 528 3.68 -10.03 -14.18
N GLU A 529 2.67 -9.66 -14.97
CA GLU A 529 1.77 -10.58 -15.68
C GLU A 529 1.87 -10.36 -17.19
N GLN A 530 1.85 -11.47 -17.93
CA GLN A 530 1.84 -11.48 -19.39
C GLN A 530 0.73 -12.40 -19.87
N LEU A 531 -0.11 -11.92 -20.79
CA LEU A 531 -1.18 -12.71 -21.38
C LEU A 531 -0.61 -13.92 -22.12
N ILE A 532 -1.10 -15.11 -21.76
CA ILE A 532 -0.87 -16.31 -22.55
C ILE A 532 -1.88 -16.24 -23.71
N ALA A 533 -1.38 -16.06 -24.93
CA ALA A 533 -2.25 -16.06 -26.10
C ALA A 533 -3.02 -17.40 -26.14
N PRO A 534 -4.35 -17.40 -26.37
CA PRO A 534 -5.06 -18.65 -26.55
C PRO A 534 -4.41 -19.39 -27.73
N PRO A 535 -4.25 -20.72 -27.67
CA PRO A 535 -3.70 -21.48 -28.78
C PRO A 535 -4.53 -21.14 -30.03
N ALA A 536 -3.86 -20.74 -31.11
CA ALA A 536 -4.52 -20.42 -32.37
C ALA A 536 -5.44 -21.59 -32.73
N ALA A 537 -6.75 -21.32 -32.87
CA ALA A 537 -7.71 -22.34 -33.25
C ALA A 537 -7.24 -22.97 -34.56
N ALA A 538 -6.93 -24.27 -34.49
CA ALA A 538 -6.42 -25.06 -35.61
C ALA A 538 -7.49 -25.29 -36.68
#